data_AF-A0A7C6UJ83-F1
#
_entry.id   AF-A0A7C6UJ83-F1
#
_cell.length_a   1.000
_cell.length_b   1.000
_cell.length_c   1.000
_cell.angle_alpha   90.00
_cell.angle_beta   90.00
_cell.angle_gamma   90.00
#
_symmetry.space_group_name_H-M   'P 1'
#
loop_
_entity.id
_entity.type
_entity.pdbx_description
1 polymer ?
#
loop_
_entity_poly.entity_id
_entity_poly.type
_entity_poly.pdbx_seq_one_letter_code
_entity_poly.pdbx_strand_id
1 'polypeptide(L)'
;MSSFFKLKSHPNKLLETHLINVADFCKKTVLQKKINNKELYSDFAFLIGLSHDFAKSTSYFQKYLVNHERTEKAHHGLLSSIFSYYCIKNFIENKKIENFEQIAPIAWLIVLKHHGNIKNLRGIDGEFEKLNDLNIVKTQLEDIKENSINELAEFYLKWEIDVFYFIKEFDNIVDAIKKDIRNLSRQKKINNYFLILFFYSILLDADKMDASETPQPTRVDISEDIIDRYKKIAFGIPKTEIDRIREESYIEIVNSLNCLDIEKDKILSITLPTGSGKTLSAVSFSIKLRKKIKNQLGFLPRIIYSLPFLSIIDQNADVISNILTQCHKSPELFSNIFLKHHHLSDI
;
A
#
# COMPACT_ATOMS: atom_id res chain seq x y z
N MET A 1 19.66 3.13 33.12
CA MET A 1 20.64 2.49 32.22
C MET A 1 19.90 2.20 30.94
N SER A 2 20.25 2.84 29.83
CA SER A 2 19.66 2.52 28.52
C SER A 2 20.02 1.08 28.21
N SER A 3 19.03 0.19 28.21
CA SER A 3 19.23 -1.15 27.66
C SER A 3 19.51 -0.95 26.16
N PHE A 4 20.62 -1.50 25.68
CA PHE A 4 20.93 -1.47 24.26
C PHE A 4 20.01 -2.48 23.58
N PHE A 5 19.13 -2.02 22.70
CA PHE A 5 18.32 -2.88 21.84
C PHE A 5 19.26 -3.60 20.85
N LYS A 6 19.32 -4.93 20.92
CA LYS A 6 20.30 -5.78 20.20
C LYS A 6 19.68 -6.58 19.06
N LEU A 7 18.36 -6.78 19.08
CA LEU A 7 17.68 -7.59 18.08
C LEU A 7 17.76 -6.94 16.70
N LYS A 8 17.97 -7.75 15.66
CA LYS A 8 18.12 -7.29 14.28
C LYS A 8 16.92 -7.67 13.42
N SER A 9 16.53 -6.77 12.51
CA SER A 9 15.56 -7.07 11.43
C SER A 9 16.26 -7.62 10.19
N HIS A 10 17.48 -7.14 9.94
CA HIS A 10 18.36 -7.47 8.82
C HIS A 10 19.82 -7.49 9.33
N PRO A 11 20.79 -8.08 8.61
CA PRO A 11 22.17 -8.23 9.10
C PRO A 11 22.80 -6.93 9.65
N ASN A 12 22.48 -5.80 9.03
CA ASN A 12 23.02 -4.47 9.37
C ASN A 12 21.99 -3.50 9.97
N LYS A 13 20.80 -3.98 10.35
CA LYS A 13 19.70 -3.10 10.81
C LYS A 13 19.05 -3.63 12.09
N LEU A 14 18.98 -2.77 13.10
CA LEU A 14 18.27 -3.06 14.35
C LEU A 14 16.77 -3.22 14.08
N LEU A 15 16.13 -4.14 14.80
CA LEU A 15 14.70 -4.38 14.71
C LEU A 15 13.91 -3.16 15.21
N GLU A 16 14.31 -2.53 16.32
CA GLU A 16 13.68 -1.27 16.79
C GLU A 16 13.68 -0.18 15.71
N THR A 17 14.84 0.09 15.10
CA THR A 17 14.96 1.11 14.05
C THR A 17 14.06 0.81 12.85
N HIS A 18 14.05 -0.46 12.41
CA HIS A 18 13.21 -0.89 11.30
C HIS A 18 11.72 -0.74 11.61
N LEU A 19 11.27 -1.21 12.78
CA LEU A 19 9.86 -1.12 13.18
C LEU A 19 9.39 0.34 13.27
N ILE A 20 10.20 1.23 13.85
CA ILE A 20 9.89 2.66 13.93
C ILE A 20 9.81 3.27 12.52
N ASN A 21 10.81 3.03 11.68
CA ASN A 21 10.85 3.57 10.33
C ASN A 21 9.62 3.14 9.49
N VAL A 22 9.28 1.85 9.54
CA VAL A 22 8.10 1.31 8.84
C VAL A 22 6.82 1.92 9.43
N ALA A 23 6.70 2.03 10.75
CA ALA A 23 5.54 2.64 11.40
C ALA A 23 5.34 4.11 11.00
N ASP A 24 6.41 4.92 11.04
CA ASP A 24 6.39 6.33 10.66
C ASP A 24 6.09 6.52 9.18
N PHE A 25 6.66 5.66 8.33
CA PHE A 25 6.38 5.66 6.90
C PHE A 25 4.90 5.35 6.65
N CYS A 26 4.36 4.30 7.28
CA CYS A 26 2.94 3.93 7.19
C CYS A 26 2.05 5.11 7.60
N LYS A 27 2.32 5.73 8.75
CA LYS A 27 1.59 6.91 9.26
C LYS A 27 1.63 8.07 8.27
N LYS A 28 2.83 8.46 7.84
CA LYS A 28 3.06 9.55 6.88
C LYS A 28 2.32 9.32 5.57
N THR A 29 2.32 8.08 5.07
CA THR A 29 1.65 7.71 3.83
C THR A 29 0.14 7.92 3.92
N VAL A 30 -0.49 7.56 5.05
CA VAL A 30 -1.92 7.81 5.29
C VAL A 30 -2.21 9.31 5.44
N LEU A 31 -1.40 10.05 6.20
CA LEU A 31 -1.59 11.48 6.44
C LEU A 31 -1.53 12.35 5.17
N GLN A 32 -0.88 11.85 4.13
CA GLN A 32 -0.83 12.47 2.79
C GLN A 32 -2.07 12.20 1.94
N LYS A 33 -2.97 11.27 2.34
CA LYS A 33 -4.18 10.95 1.58
C LYS A 33 -5.33 11.90 1.98
N LYS A 34 -6.25 12.12 1.03
CA LYS A 34 -7.51 12.82 1.25
C LYS A 34 -8.61 11.78 1.48
N ILE A 35 -8.70 11.27 2.70
CA ILE A 35 -9.68 10.26 3.13
C ILE A 35 -10.33 10.67 4.44
N ASN A 36 -11.55 10.19 4.69
CA ASN A 36 -12.22 10.36 5.97
C ASN A 36 -11.49 9.59 7.08
N ASN A 37 -11.57 10.05 8.33
CA ASN A 37 -10.92 9.44 9.49
C ASN A 37 -9.40 9.29 9.35
N LYS A 38 -8.76 10.18 8.58
CA LYS A 38 -7.33 10.11 8.22
C LYS A 38 -6.40 9.96 9.42
N GLU A 39 -6.61 10.75 10.47
CA GLU A 39 -5.78 10.71 11.68
C GLU A 39 -5.85 9.32 12.33
N LEU A 40 -7.06 8.81 12.55
CA LEU A 40 -7.28 7.49 13.12
C LEU A 40 -6.73 6.36 12.23
N TYR A 41 -6.94 6.42 10.91
CA TYR A 41 -6.32 5.46 9.99
C TYR A 41 -4.80 5.54 10.00
N SER A 42 -4.21 6.72 10.26
CA SER A 42 -2.77 6.88 10.36
C SER A 42 -2.21 6.22 11.62
N ASP A 43 -2.96 6.24 12.72
CA ASP A 43 -2.60 5.55 13.96
C ASP A 43 -2.71 4.02 13.81
N PHE A 44 -3.75 3.53 13.14
CA PHE A 44 -3.82 2.10 12.80
C PHE A 44 -2.65 1.67 11.90
N ALA A 45 -2.32 2.46 10.86
CA ALA A 45 -1.21 2.16 9.97
C ALA A 45 0.14 2.18 10.71
N PHE A 46 0.32 3.12 11.64
CA PHE A 46 1.48 3.17 12.52
C PHE A 46 1.61 1.88 13.33
N LEU A 47 0.55 1.46 14.03
CA LEU A 47 0.55 0.26 14.85
C LEU A 47 0.78 -1.02 14.03
N ILE A 48 0.21 -1.10 12.83
CA ILE A 48 0.47 -2.20 11.88
C ILE A 48 1.97 -2.24 11.55
N GLY A 49 2.57 -1.11 11.15
CA GLY A 49 4.00 -1.03 10.84
C GLY A 49 4.89 -1.35 12.05
N LEU A 50 4.52 -0.89 13.24
CA LEU A 50 5.28 -1.12 14.47
C LEU A 50 5.30 -2.59 14.90
N SER A 51 4.27 -3.36 14.52
CA SER A 51 4.05 -4.74 15.00
C SER A 51 4.30 -5.83 13.96
N HIS A 52 4.44 -5.48 12.67
CA HIS A 52 4.44 -6.45 11.56
C HIS A 52 5.55 -7.50 11.63
N ASP A 53 6.66 -7.17 12.29
CA ASP A 53 7.88 -7.97 12.37
C ASP A 53 8.24 -8.37 13.81
N PHE A 54 7.30 -8.28 14.74
CA PHE A 54 7.47 -8.65 16.15
C PHE A 54 8.22 -9.98 16.35
N ALA A 55 7.87 -11.02 15.60
CA ALA A 55 8.47 -12.36 15.76
C ALA A 55 9.88 -12.50 15.16
N LYS A 56 10.43 -11.47 14.51
CA LYS A 56 11.88 -11.40 14.21
C LYS A 56 12.73 -11.34 15.48
N SER A 57 12.12 -11.03 16.62
CA SER A 57 12.76 -11.06 17.94
C SER A 57 13.11 -12.47 18.46
N THR A 58 12.63 -13.53 17.81
CA THR A 58 12.96 -14.92 18.20
C THR A 58 14.43 -15.23 17.93
N SER A 59 15.05 -16.05 18.80
CA SER A 59 16.41 -16.54 18.60
C SER A 59 16.54 -17.34 17.30
N TYR A 60 15.46 -18.00 16.86
CA TYR A 60 15.40 -18.71 15.58
C TYR A 60 15.58 -17.78 14.39
N PHE A 61 14.89 -16.63 14.36
CA PHE A 61 15.07 -15.63 13.31
C PHE A 61 16.46 -14.98 13.38
N GLN A 62 16.93 -14.64 14.59
CA GLN A 62 18.27 -14.07 14.78
C GLN A 62 19.37 -15.01 14.27
N LYS A 63 19.24 -16.34 14.50
CA LYS A 63 20.16 -17.35 13.93
C LYS A 63 20.05 -17.45 12.41
N TYR A 64 18.83 -17.38 11.86
CA TYR A 64 18.61 -17.38 10.42
C TYR A 64 19.32 -16.20 9.72
N LEU A 65 19.34 -15.00 10.32
CA LEU A 65 20.03 -13.85 9.76
C LEU A 65 21.54 -14.08 9.55
N VAL A 66 22.15 -14.95 10.36
CA VAL A 66 23.59 -15.25 10.33
C VAL A 66 23.88 -16.47 9.47
N ASN A 67 23.11 -17.55 9.66
CA ASN A 67 23.41 -18.85 9.07
C ASN A 67 22.73 -19.04 7.69
N HIS A 68 21.77 -18.19 7.33
CA HIS A 68 20.94 -18.29 6.14
C HIS A 68 20.14 -19.61 6.00
N GLU A 69 20.06 -20.41 7.06
CA GLU A 69 19.26 -21.63 7.12
C GLU A 69 17.83 -21.32 7.54
N ARG A 70 16.89 -21.42 6.60
CA ARG A 70 15.49 -21.14 6.85
C ARG A 70 14.81 -22.35 7.49
N THR A 71 14.49 -22.24 8.78
CA THR A 71 13.72 -23.25 9.52
C THR A 71 12.26 -22.82 9.67
N GLU A 72 11.36 -23.77 9.93
CA GLU A 72 9.95 -23.47 10.21
C GLU A 72 9.78 -22.46 11.36
N LYS A 73 10.60 -22.60 12.41
CA LYS A 73 10.61 -21.70 13.58
C LYS A 73 11.14 -20.30 13.28
N ALA A 74 11.87 -20.11 12.17
CA ALA A 74 12.33 -18.79 11.73
C ALA A 74 11.25 -18.02 10.95
N HIS A 75 10.11 -18.62 10.60
CA HIS A 75 9.00 -17.90 9.97
C HIS A 75 8.29 -17.00 10.98
N HIS A 76 8.34 -15.69 10.77
CA HIS A 76 7.82 -14.70 11.72
C HIS A 76 6.37 -14.27 11.46
N GLY A 77 5.83 -14.50 10.25
CA GLY A 77 4.56 -13.91 9.83
C GLY A 77 3.33 -14.22 10.71
N LEU A 78 3.18 -15.45 11.22
CA LEU A 78 1.99 -15.84 11.99
C LEU A 78 1.99 -15.30 13.43
N LEU A 79 3.13 -15.36 14.13
CA LEU A 79 3.22 -14.78 15.46
C LEU A 79 3.11 -13.25 15.40
N SER A 80 3.80 -12.61 14.45
CA SER A 80 3.68 -11.16 14.25
C SER A 80 2.25 -10.73 13.92
N SER A 81 1.49 -11.52 13.15
CA SER A 81 0.12 -11.16 12.82
C SER A 81 -0.83 -11.22 14.01
N ILE A 82 -0.64 -12.18 14.92
CA ILE A 82 -1.39 -12.29 16.17
C ILE A 82 -1.05 -11.11 17.09
N PHE A 83 0.22 -10.73 17.17
CA PHE A 83 0.65 -9.54 17.92
C PHE A 83 0.09 -8.23 17.32
N SER A 84 0.06 -8.10 15.99
CA SER A 84 -0.51 -6.93 15.32
C SER A 84 -2.02 -6.79 15.57
N TYR A 85 -2.76 -7.90 15.56
CA TYR A 85 -4.16 -7.91 15.98
C TYR A 85 -4.32 -7.39 17.41
N TYR A 86 -3.51 -7.91 18.35
CA TYR A 86 -3.54 -7.49 19.74
C TYR A 86 -3.31 -5.98 19.89
N CYS A 87 -2.29 -5.43 19.21
CA CYS A 87 -1.97 -4.00 19.25
C CYS A 87 -3.16 -3.14 18.81
N ILE A 88 -3.80 -3.51 17.70
CA ILE A 88 -4.95 -2.77 17.17
C ILE A 88 -6.18 -2.93 18.07
N LYS A 89 -6.46 -4.16 18.54
CA LYS A 89 -7.61 -4.44 19.39
C LYS A 89 -7.52 -3.66 20.70
N ASN A 90 -6.38 -3.71 21.37
CA ASN A 90 -6.10 -2.99 22.61
C ASN A 90 -6.22 -1.46 22.40
N PHE A 91 -5.68 -0.93 21.28
CA PHE A 91 -5.82 0.49 20.97
C PHE A 91 -7.28 0.92 20.79
N ILE A 92 -8.08 0.13 20.05
CA ILE A 92 -9.52 0.37 19.86
C ILE A 92 -10.26 0.39 21.20
N GLU A 93 -10.00 -0.60 22.06
CA GLU A 93 -10.68 -0.75 23.35
C GLU A 93 -10.29 0.36 24.33
N ASN A 94 -9.00 0.66 24.46
CA ASN A 94 -8.49 1.69 25.38
C ASN A 94 -8.96 3.09 24.99
N LYS A 95 -9.00 3.40 23.70
CA LYS A 95 -9.50 4.69 23.20
C LYS A 95 -11.02 4.71 23.00
N LYS A 96 -11.72 3.60 23.25
CA LYS A 96 -13.17 3.44 23.05
C LYS A 96 -13.62 3.85 21.65
N ILE A 97 -12.88 3.41 20.63
CA ILE A 97 -13.15 3.72 19.23
C ILE A 97 -14.28 2.83 18.71
N GLU A 98 -15.36 3.43 18.22
CA GLU A 98 -16.52 2.71 17.71
C GLU A 98 -16.49 2.57 16.17
N ASN A 99 -17.00 1.45 15.64
CA ASN A 99 -17.16 1.18 14.19
C ASN A 99 -15.84 0.90 13.42
N PHE A 100 -14.77 0.54 14.14
CA PHE A 100 -13.48 0.16 13.55
C PHE A 100 -13.01 -1.23 13.99
N GLU A 101 -13.89 -2.06 14.55
CA GLU A 101 -13.56 -3.40 15.06
C GLU A 101 -13.02 -4.32 13.96
N GLN A 102 -13.39 -4.06 12.70
CA GLN A 102 -12.86 -4.76 11.52
C GLN A 102 -11.36 -4.54 11.28
N ILE A 103 -10.76 -3.48 11.83
CA ILE A 103 -9.35 -3.16 11.56
C ILE A 103 -8.42 -4.19 12.22
N ALA A 104 -8.75 -4.71 13.40
CA ALA A 104 -7.94 -5.72 14.08
C ALA A 104 -7.80 -7.03 13.26
N PRO A 105 -8.88 -7.71 12.81
CA PRO A 105 -8.73 -8.90 11.96
C PRO A 105 -8.15 -8.59 10.58
N ILE A 106 -8.28 -7.36 10.06
CA ILE A 106 -7.59 -6.93 8.83
C ILE A 106 -6.07 -6.84 9.08
N ALA A 107 -5.63 -6.25 10.19
CA ALA A 107 -4.22 -6.16 10.57
C ALA A 107 -3.57 -7.55 10.69
N TRP A 108 -4.28 -8.50 11.31
CA TRP A 108 -3.88 -9.90 11.31
C TRP A 108 -3.65 -10.44 9.89
N LEU A 109 -4.62 -10.27 9.00
CA LEU A 109 -4.53 -10.84 7.64
C LEU A 109 -3.37 -10.25 6.84
N ILE A 110 -3.19 -8.92 6.88
CA ILE A 110 -2.17 -8.24 6.08
C ILE A 110 -0.76 -8.52 6.61
N VAL A 111 -0.57 -8.58 7.93
CA VAL A 111 0.73 -8.93 8.53
C VAL A 111 1.03 -10.42 8.33
N LEU A 112 0.03 -11.30 8.33
CA LEU A 112 0.27 -12.70 7.98
C LEU A 112 0.83 -12.87 6.55
N LYS A 113 0.59 -11.88 5.68
CA LYS A 113 0.86 -11.94 4.24
C LYS A 113 1.82 -10.92 3.67
N HIS A 114 2.44 -10.08 4.49
CA HIS A 114 3.34 -9.03 4.00
C HIS A 114 4.57 -9.54 3.21
N HIS A 115 4.86 -10.85 3.22
CA HIS A 115 5.89 -11.48 2.37
C HIS A 115 5.33 -12.38 1.25
N GLY A 116 4.04 -12.31 0.94
CA GLY A 116 3.43 -13.20 -0.05
C GLY A 116 2.20 -12.61 -0.72
N ASN A 117 1.29 -13.46 -1.17
CA ASN A 117 0.01 -13.04 -1.73
C ASN A 117 -1.12 -13.35 -0.73
N ILE A 118 -2.06 -12.41 -0.59
CA ILE A 118 -3.30 -12.63 0.17
C ILE A 118 -4.08 -13.72 -0.56
N LYS A 119 -4.33 -14.83 0.14
CA LYS A 119 -5.20 -15.91 -0.33
C LYS A 119 -6.61 -15.74 0.23
N ASN A 120 -7.50 -16.67 -0.11
CA ASN A 120 -8.82 -16.73 0.47
C ASN A 120 -8.74 -16.77 2.00
N LEU A 121 -9.57 -15.96 2.66
CA LEU A 121 -9.63 -15.91 4.12
C LEU A 121 -10.16 -17.21 4.71
N ARG A 122 -11.08 -17.89 4.01
CA ARG A 122 -11.70 -19.17 4.38
C ARG A 122 -11.70 -20.13 3.19
N GLY A 123 -11.96 -21.41 3.46
CA GLY A 123 -11.96 -22.49 2.48
C GLY A 123 -10.82 -23.47 2.73
N ILE A 124 -10.70 -24.49 1.88
CA ILE A 124 -9.54 -25.40 1.90
C ILE A 124 -8.28 -24.54 1.69
N ASP A 125 -7.30 -24.66 2.59
CA ASP A 125 -6.08 -23.84 2.66
C ASP A 125 -6.31 -22.33 2.85
N GLY A 126 -7.47 -21.95 3.40
CA GLY A 126 -7.75 -20.57 3.77
C GLY A 126 -6.83 -20.08 4.89
N GLU A 127 -6.52 -18.78 4.91
CA GLU A 127 -5.59 -18.23 5.91
C GLU A 127 -6.03 -18.46 7.35
N PHE A 128 -7.34 -18.52 7.59
CA PHE A 128 -7.93 -18.84 8.90
C PHE A 128 -7.46 -20.19 9.47
N GLU A 129 -7.19 -21.19 8.62
CA GLU A 129 -6.82 -22.54 9.07
C GLU A 129 -5.46 -22.56 9.78
N LYS A 130 -4.62 -21.55 9.55
CA LYS A 130 -3.33 -21.38 10.26
C LYS A 130 -3.47 -21.13 11.76
N LEU A 131 -4.68 -20.80 12.24
CA LEU A 131 -4.97 -20.63 13.66
C LEU A 131 -5.34 -21.96 14.36
N ASN A 132 -5.38 -23.08 13.63
CA ASN A 132 -5.72 -24.38 14.18
C ASN A 132 -4.50 -25.14 14.73
N ASP A 133 -3.32 -24.95 14.12
CA ASP A 133 -2.05 -25.48 14.64
C ASP A 133 -1.10 -24.32 14.98
N LEU A 134 -0.87 -24.14 16.27
CA LEU A 134 -0.03 -23.08 16.83
C LEU A 134 1.19 -23.63 17.57
N ASN A 135 1.57 -24.90 17.39
CA ASN A 135 2.70 -25.51 18.11
C ASN A 135 4.02 -24.74 17.88
N ILE A 136 4.29 -24.36 16.63
CA ILE A 136 5.46 -23.56 16.27
C ILE A 136 5.36 -22.16 16.91
N VAL A 137 4.18 -21.54 16.86
CA VAL A 137 3.95 -20.20 17.43
C VAL A 137 4.13 -20.20 18.95
N LYS A 138 3.63 -21.23 19.64
CA LYS A 138 3.84 -21.41 21.08
C LYS A 138 5.32 -21.60 21.40
N THR A 139 6.05 -22.36 20.58
CA THR A 139 7.52 -22.49 20.72
C THR A 139 8.23 -21.14 20.53
N GLN A 140 7.81 -20.32 19.58
CA GLN A 140 8.35 -18.97 19.36
C GLN A 140 8.04 -18.03 20.54
N LEU A 141 6.86 -18.15 21.15
CA LEU A 141 6.48 -17.36 22.32
C LEU A 141 7.32 -17.69 23.55
N GLU A 142 7.56 -18.98 23.83
CA GLU A 142 8.44 -19.37 24.93
C GLU A 142 9.88 -18.87 24.68
N ASP A 143 10.36 -18.97 23.45
CA ASP A 143 11.67 -18.42 23.07
C ASP A 143 11.75 -16.90 23.30
N ILE A 144 10.71 -16.14 22.97
CA ILE A 144 10.64 -14.71 23.28
C ILE A 144 10.64 -14.46 24.79
N LYS A 145 9.85 -15.23 25.57
CA LYS A 145 9.81 -15.11 27.04
C LYS A 145 11.19 -15.29 27.67
N GLU A 146 11.97 -16.25 27.16
CA GLU A 146 13.28 -16.56 27.70
C GLU A 146 14.35 -15.56 27.25
N ASN A 147 14.30 -15.09 26.00
CA ASN A 147 15.45 -14.42 25.38
C ASN A 147 15.26 -12.93 25.10
N SER A 148 14.03 -12.47 24.87
CA SER A 148 13.78 -11.15 24.25
C SER A 148 12.70 -10.31 24.95
N ILE A 149 11.97 -10.86 25.92
CA ILE A 149 10.77 -10.23 26.50
C ILE A 149 11.03 -8.88 27.14
N ASN A 150 12.12 -8.72 27.90
CA ASN A 150 12.40 -7.47 28.63
C ASN A 150 12.69 -6.32 27.65
N GLU A 151 13.49 -6.60 26.62
CA GLU A 151 13.83 -5.64 25.56
C GLU A 151 12.59 -5.23 24.76
N LEU A 152 11.73 -6.20 24.40
CA LEU A 152 10.47 -5.93 23.71
C LEU A 152 9.48 -5.16 24.59
N ALA A 153 9.34 -5.55 25.86
CA ALA A 153 8.42 -4.87 26.78
C ALA A 153 8.83 -3.42 27.01
N GLU A 154 10.12 -3.14 27.21
CA GLU A 154 10.64 -1.76 27.31
C GLU A 154 10.39 -0.96 26.03
N PHE A 155 10.61 -1.56 24.86
CA PHE A 155 10.36 -0.92 23.57
C PHE A 155 8.88 -0.59 23.36
N TYR A 156 7.99 -1.57 23.48
CA TYR A 156 6.56 -1.42 23.17
C TYR A 156 5.79 -0.60 24.21
N LEU A 157 6.30 -0.51 25.45
CA LEU A 157 5.70 0.33 26.50
C LEU A 157 5.66 1.82 26.10
N LYS A 158 6.56 2.28 25.23
CA LYS A 158 6.56 3.64 24.65
C LYS A 158 5.24 3.99 23.93
N TRP A 159 4.46 2.97 23.52
CA TRP A 159 3.17 3.10 22.86
C TRP A 159 2.02 2.44 23.64
N GLU A 160 2.17 2.27 24.96
CA GLU A 160 1.14 1.68 25.84
C GLU A 160 0.76 0.23 25.45
N ILE A 161 1.69 -0.52 24.85
CA ILE A 161 1.49 -1.92 24.45
C ILE A 161 2.16 -2.83 25.49
N ASP A 162 1.35 -3.65 26.16
CA ASP A 162 1.81 -4.58 27.20
C ASP A 162 2.14 -5.97 26.61
N VAL A 163 3.42 -6.21 26.38
CA VAL A 163 3.93 -7.49 25.85
C VAL A 163 3.77 -8.64 26.85
N PHE A 164 3.84 -8.37 28.16
CA PHE A 164 3.62 -9.41 29.17
C PHE A 164 2.16 -9.88 29.16
N TYR A 165 1.22 -8.94 29.06
CA TYR A 165 -0.20 -9.24 28.92
C TYR A 165 -0.48 -10.01 27.62
N PHE A 166 0.09 -9.58 26.49
CA PHE A 166 -0.04 -10.30 25.22
C PHE A 166 0.35 -11.78 25.35
N ILE A 167 1.50 -12.04 25.98
CA ILE A 167 2.01 -13.40 26.15
C ILE A 167 1.12 -14.20 27.11
N LYS A 168 0.68 -13.58 28.22
CA LYS A 168 -0.17 -14.22 29.22
C LYS A 168 -1.54 -14.60 28.65
N GLU A 169 -2.15 -13.72 27.87
CA GLU A 169 -3.50 -13.87 27.32
C GLU A 169 -3.52 -14.41 25.89
N PHE A 170 -2.41 -15.01 25.44
CA PHE A 170 -2.23 -15.41 24.05
C PHE A 170 -3.35 -16.29 23.50
N ASP A 171 -3.76 -17.33 24.25
CA ASP A 171 -4.83 -18.24 23.80
C ASP A 171 -6.19 -17.51 23.70
N ASN A 172 -6.50 -16.59 24.62
CA ASN A 172 -7.70 -15.75 24.58
C ASN A 172 -7.70 -14.80 23.36
N ILE A 173 -6.53 -14.24 23.04
CA ILE A 173 -6.35 -13.39 21.85
C ILE A 173 -6.56 -14.19 20.57
N VAL A 174 -6.06 -15.41 20.49
CA VAL A 174 -6.29 -16.31 19.35
C VAL A 174 -7.77 -16.60 19.16
N ASP A 175 -8.51 -16.86 20.24
CA ASP A 175 -9.96 -17.08 20.16
C ASP A 175 -10.73 -15.82 19.74
N ALA A 176 -10.29 -14.65 20.19
CA ALA A 176 -10.83 -13.37 19.73
C ALA A 176 -10.60 -13.15 18.22
N ILE A 177 -9.39 -13.44 17.72
CA ILE A 177 -9.06 -13.41 16.29
C ILE A 177 -10.01 -14.34 15.53
N LYS A 178 -10.20 -15.58 16.01
CA LYS A 178 -11.07 -16.55 15.36
C LYS A 178 -12.51 -16.03 15.26
N LYS A 179 -13.03 -15.41 16.32
CA LYS A 179 -14.36 -14.78 16.33
C LYS A 179 -14.45 -13.62 15.35
N ASP A 180 -13.48 -12.72 15.37
CA ASP A 180 -13.50 -11.49 14.58
C ASP A 180 -13.33 -11.77 13.07
N ILE A 181 -12.50 -12.75 12.68
CA ILE A 181 -12.38 -13.19 11.28
C ILE A 181 -13.70 -13.80 10.78
N ARG A 182 -14.37 -14.61 11.60
CA ARG A 182 -15.69 -15.18 11.24
C ARG A 182 -16.71 -14.07 11.02
N ASN A 183 -16.69 -13.02 11.85
CA ASN A 183 -17.57 -11.87 11.70
C ASN A 183 -17.24 -11.05 10.45
N LEU A 184 -15.96 -10.72 10.23
CA LEU A 184 -15.48 -10.02 9.04
C LEU A 184 -15.91 -10.73 7.75
N SER A 185 -15.78 -12.06 7.71
CA SER A 185 -16.15 -12.89 6.57
C SER A 185 -17.66 -12.89 6.29
N ARG A 186 -18.49 -12.83 7.33
CA ARG A 186 -19.96 -12.82 7.20
C ARG A 186 -20.50 -11.48 6.71
N GLN A 187 -19.84 -10.38 7.07
CA GLN A 187 -20.29 -9.03 6.70
C GLN A 187 -20.30 -8.79 5.19
N LYS A 188 -19.38 -9.41 4.43
CA LYS A 188 -19.26 -9.27 2.96
C LYS A 188 -19.27 -7.80 2.47
N LYS A 189 -18.80 -6.86 3.31
CA LYS A 189 -18.75 -5.43 2.98
C LYS A 189 -17.60 -5.15 2.01
N ILE A 190 -17.89 -4.54 0.87
CA ILE A 190 -16.87 -4.13 -0.10
C ILE A 190 -15.86 -3.15 0.48
N ASN A 191 -16.26 -2.34 1.46
CA ASN A 191 -15.35 -1.45 2.18
C ASN A 191 -14.21 -2.22 2.87
N ASN A 192 -14.47 -3.42 3.41
CA ASN A 192 -13.43 -4.24 4.03
C ASN A 192 -12.40 -4.71 3.00
N TYR A 193 -12.83 -5.02 1.78
CA TYR A 193 -11.92 -5.36 0.68
C TYR A 193 -10.97 -4.19 0.37
N PHE A 194 -11.50 -2.97 0.23
CA PHE A 194 -10.66 -1.80 0.00
C PHE A 194 -9.77 -1.46 1.19
N LEU A 195 -10.22 -1.63 2.43
CA LEU A 195 -9.39 -1.44 3.63
C LEU A 195 -8.24 -2.45 3.69
N ILE A 196 -8.50 -3.72 3.36
CA ILE A 196 -7.45 -4.75 3.26
C ILE A 196 -6.41 -4.31 2.23
N LEU A 197 -6.82 -3.97 1.01
CA LEU A 197 -5.88 -3.53 -0.03
C LEU A 197 -5.12 -2.26 0.37
N PHE A 198 -5.81 -1.31 1.00
CA PHE A 198 -5.23 -0.04 1.42
C PHE A 198 -4.11 -0.25 2.43
N PHE A 199 -4.39 -0.88 3.58
CA PHE A 199 -3.36 -1.12 4.59
C PHE A 199 -2.29 -2.11 4.13
N TYR A 200 -2.66 -3.11 3.33
CA TYR A 200 -1.70 -4.04 2.76
C TYR A 200 -0.69 -3.33 1.85
N SER A 201 -1.17 -2.48 0.94
CA SER A 201 -0.29 -1.71 0.05
C SER A 201 0.62 -0.76 0.82
N ILE A 202 0.13 -0.14 1.89
CA ILE A 202 0.91 0.77 2.73
C ILE A 202 2.03 0.01 3.46
N LEU A 203 1.70 -1.13 4.07
CA LEU A 203 2.70 -1.95 4.78
C LEU A 203 3.78 -2.45 3.82
N LEU A 204 3.39 -2.96 2.64
CA LEU A 204 4.34 -3.43 1.64
C LEU A 204 5.26 -2.32 1.11
N ASP A 205 4.71 -1.13 0.86
CA ASP A 205 5.48 0.02 0.40
C ASP A 205 6.48 0.45 1.48
N ALA A 206 6.02 0.56 2.73
CA ALA A 206 6.85 0.95 3.87
C ALA A 206 7.98 -0.04 4.16
N ASP A 207 7.67 -1.34 4.27
CA ASP A 207 8.65 -2.40 4.55
C ASP A 207 9.72 -2.47 3.44
N LYS A 208 9.31 -2.48 2.17
CA LYS A 208 10.27 -2.52 1.05
C LYS A 208 11.12 -1.26 0.94
N MET A 209 10.53 -0.09 1.17
CA MET A 209 11.29 1.17 1.11
C MET A 209 12.29 1.29 2.25
N ASP A 210 11.92 0.86 3.45
CA ASP A 210 12.85 0.84 4.58
C ASP A 210 13.94 -0.24 4.42
N ALA A 211 13.60 -1.43 3.89
CA ALA A 211 14.57 -2.50 3.66
C ALA A 211 15.57 -2.19 2.52
N SER A 212 15.13 -1.43 1.50
CA SER A 212 15.98 -1.04 0.37
C SER A 212 16.73 0.29 0.58
N GLU A 213 16.43 1.02 1.66
CA GLU A 213 16.94 2.38 1.91
C GLU A 213 16.72 3.34 0.72
N THR A 214 15.70 3.05 -0.10
CA THR A 214 15.44 3.80 -1.33
C THR A 214 14.83 5.16 -1.01
N PRO A 215 15.39 6.27 -1.51
CA PRO A 215 14.81 7.59 -1.35
C PRO A 215 13.39 7.65 -1.95
N GLN A 216 12.49 8.34 -1.25
CA GLN A 216 11.14 8.62 -1.74
C GLN A 216 11.19 9.40 -3.06
N PRO A 217 10.70 8.84 -4.18
CA PRO A 217 10.69 9.56 -5.44
C PRO A 217 9.68 10.72 -5.38
N THR A 218 10.13 11.92 -5.75
CA THR A 218 9.26 13.09 -5.83
C THR A 218 8.28 12.96 -6.98
N ARG A 219 7.04 13.41 -6.77
CA ARG A 219 6.04 13.50 -7.84
C ARG A 219 6.40 14.64 -8.80
N VAL A 220 6.64 14.29 -10.06
CA VAL A 220 6.92 15.29 -11.12
C VAL A 220 5.62 15.96 -11.57
N ASP A 221 5.62 17.30 -11.65
CA ASP A 221 4.50 18.05 -12.22
C ASP A 221 4.62 18.03 -13.75
N ILE A 222 3.53 17.68 -14.43
CA ILE A 222 3.50 17.58 -15.89
C ILE A 222 2.65 18.75 -16.39
N SER A 223 3.15 19.47 -17.39
CA SER A 223 2.44 20.61 -17.99
C SER A 223 1.08 20.17 -18.54
N GLU A 224 0.03 20.91 -18.20
CA GLU A 224 -1.35 20.55 -18.59
C GLU A 224 -1.65 20.70 -20.08
N ASP A 225 -0.80 21.43 -20.79
CA ASP A 225 -0.84 21.68 -22.24
C ASP A 225 0.14 20.77 -23.01
N ILE A 226 0.76 19.77 -22.36
CA ILE A 226 1.74 18.90 -23.01
C ILE A 226 1.17 18.19 -24.25
N ILE A 227 -0.09 17.74 -24.17
CA ILE A 227 -0.80 17.11 -25.29
C ILE A 227 -1.17 18.14 -26.35
N ASP A 228 -1.56 19.35 -25.95
CA ASP A 228 -1.88 20.44 -26.87
C ASP A 228 -0.65 20.83 -27.72
N ARG A 229 0.54 20.88 -27.10
CA ARG A 229 1.82 21.09 -27.80
C ARG A 229 2.16 19.94 -28.73
N TYR A 230 2.05 18.70 -28.23
CA TYR A 230 2.34 17.51 -29.05
C TYR A 230 1.45 17.44 -30.29
N LYS A 231 0.14 17.71 -30.15
CA LYS A 231 -0.80 17.71 -31.29
C LYS A 231 -0.38 18.70 -32.38
N LYS A 232 0.06 19.91 -31.99
CA LYS A 232 0.54 20.93 -32.94
C LYS A 232 1.78 20.47 -33.71
N ILE A 233 2.70 19.78 -33.04
CA ILE A 233 3.94 19.26 -33.65
C ILE A 233 3.64 18.06 -34.57
N ALA A 234 2.82 17.11 -34.10
CA ALA A 234 2.63 15.82 -34.76
C ALA A 234 1.56 15.85 -35.87
N PHE A 235 0.47 16.63 -35.70
CA PHE A 235 -0.68 16.59 -36.61
C PHE A 235 -0.93 17.90 -37.35
N GLY A 236 -0.49 19.04 -36.81
CA GLY A 236 -0.73 20.35 -37.42
C GLY A 236 -2.22 20.71 -37.52
N ILE A 237 -2.61 21.32 -38.64
CA ILE A 237 -3.99 21.77 -38.88
C ILE A 237 -4.83 20.59 -39.40
N PRO A 238 -6.07 20.36 -38.89
CA PRO A 238 -6.97 19.33 -39.40
C PRO A 238 -7.22 19.45 -40.90
N LYS A 239 -6.92 18.40 -41.67
CA LYS A 239 -7.04 18.41 -43.15
C LYS A 239 -8.24 17.62 -43.64
N THR A 240 -8.62 16.58 -42.92
CA THR A 240 -9.70 15.66 -43.30
C THR A 240 -10.91 15.79 -42.39
N GLU A 241 -12.07 15.27 -42.82
CA GLU A 241 -13.27 15.21 -41.97
C GLU A 241 -13.02 14.42 -40.67
N ILE A 242 -12.27 13.32 -40.75
CA ILE A 242 -11.91 12.53 -39.57
C ILE A 242 -10.99 13.30 -38.61
N ASP A 243 -10.11 14.17 -39.12
CA ASP A 243 -9.29 15.04 -38.27
C ASP A 243 -10.13 16.09 -37.56
N ARG A 244 -11.17 16.61 -38.21
CA ARG A 244 -12.13 17.55 -37.59
C ARG A 244 -12.92 16.87 -36.48
N ILE A 245 -13.45 15.67 -36.74
CA ILE A 245 -14.16 14.87 -35.72
C ILE A 245 -13.25 14.58 -34.52
N ARG A 246 -11.98 14.25 -34.74
CA ARG A 246 -10.99 14.05 -33.67
C ARG A 246 -10.75 15.32 -32.86
N GLU A 247 -10.62 16.46 -33.53
CA GLU A 247 -10.41 17.76 -32.87
C GLU A 247 -11.63 18.18 -32.06
N GLU A 248 -12.83 18.07 -32.62
CA GLU A 248 -14.10 18.35 -31.94
C GLU A 248 -14.27 17.45 -30.71
N SER A 249 -14.04 16.14 -30.86
CA SER A 249 -14.09 15.17 -29.75
C SER A 249 -13.08 15.52 -28.65
N TYR A 250 -11.88 15.94 -29.03
CA TYR A 250 -10.85 16.37 -28.08
C TYR A 250 -11.26 17.62 -27.29
N ILE A 251 -11.74 18.64 -28.00
CA ILE A 251 -12.18 19.92 -27.41
C ILE A 251 -13.34 19.68 -26.45
N GLU A 252 -14.34 18.89 -26.85
CA GLU A 252 -15.50 18.54 -26.03
C GLU A 252 -15.08 17.86 -24.72
N ILE A 253 -14.24 16.82 -24.81
CA ILE A 253 -13.75 16.08 -23.64
C ILE A 253 -12.98 17.01 -22.69
N VAL A 254 -12.04 17.81 -23.21
CA VAL A 254 -11.24 18.72 -22.38
C VAL A 254 -12.13 19.78 -21.72
N ASN A 255 -13.09 20.35 -22.45
CA ASN A 255 -14.00 21.38 -21.93
C ASN A 255 -14.97 20.85 -20.88
N SER A 256 -15.30 19.55 -20.90
CA SER A 256 -16.13 18.93 -19.86
C SER A 256 -15.55 19.05 -18.45
N LEU A 257 -14.21 19.23 -18.32
CA LEU A 257 -13.55 19.49 -17.04
C LEU A 257 -14.05 20.77 -16.35
N ASN A 258 -14.57 21.75 -17.09
CA ASN A 258 -15.04 23.00 -16.51
C ASN A 258 -16.28 22.79 -15.63
N CYS A 259 -17.15 21.84 -16.03
CA CYS A 259 -18.39 21.53 -15.33
C CYS A 259 -18.22 20.47 -14.23
N LEU A 260 -17.06 19.82 -14.16
CA LEU A 260 -16.79 18.70 -13.25
C LEU A 260 -16.63 19.16 -11.79
N ASP A 261 -17.43 18.62 -10.88
CA ASP A 261 -17.26 18.74 -9.43
C ASP A 261 -16.34 17.61 -8.94
N ILE A 262 -15.06 17.91 -8.74
CA ILE A 262 -14.07 16.88 -8.39
C ILE A 262 -14.32 16.22 -7.03
N GLU A 263 -15.20 16.76 -6.17
CA GLU A 263 -15.56 16.15 -4.90
C GLU A 263 -16.70 15.14 -5.03
N LYS A 264 -17.60 15.32 -6.00
CA LYS A 264 -18.74 14.43 -6.25
C LYS A 264 -18.51 13.47 -7.41
N ASP A 265 -17.92 13.97 -8.48
CA ASP A 265 -17.77 13.26 -9.75
C ASP A 265 -16.48 12.43 -9.75
N LYS A 266 -16.57 11.21 -9.22
CA LYS A 266 -15.42 10.29 -9.07
C LYS A 266 -15.29 9.25 -10.17
N ILE A 267 -16.39 8.95 -10.86
CA ILE A 267 -16.47 7.92 -11.91
C ILE A 267 -16.96 8.60 -13.17
N LEU A 268 -16.11 8.60 -14.20
CA LEU A 268 -16.34 9.30 -15.47
C LEU A 268 -16.21 8.31 -16.62
N SER A 269 -16.95 8.56 -17.69
CA SER A 269 -16.92 7.74 -18.90
C SER A 269 -16.74 8.61 -20.13
N ILE A 270 -15.93 8.13 -21.06
CA ILE A 270 -15.75 8.73 -22.39
C ILE A 270 -16.19 7.69 -23.42
N THR A 271 -17.28 7.97 -24.12
CA THR A 271 -17.82 7.09 -25.16
C THR A 271 -17.59 7.72 -26.52
N LEU A 272 -16.63 7.20 -27.28
CA LEU A 272 -16.36 7.63 -28.65
C LEU A 272 -16.18 6.41 -29.58
N PRO A 273 -16.47 6.54 -30.88
CA PRO A 273 -16.12 5.54 -31.88
C PRO A 273 -14.60 5.28 -31.93
N THR A 274 -14.22 4.13 -32.50
CA THR A 274 -12.81 3.85 -32.78
C THR A 274 -12.28 4.83 -33.82
N GLY A 275 -11.03 5.28 -33.64
CA GLY A 275 -10.42 6.26 -34.54
C GLY A 275 -10.70 7.73 -34.20
N SER A 276 -11.62 8.04 -33.27
CA SER A 276 -11.96 9.41 -32.85
C SER A 276 -10.98 10.04 -31.84
N GLY A 277 -9.77 9.51 -31.68
CA GLY A 277 -8.73 10.13 -30.84
C GLY A 277 -8.82 9.85 -29.34
N LYS A 278 -9.54 8.81 -28.90
CA LYS A 278 -9.75 8.44 -27.49
C LYS A 278 -8.49 8.48 -26.62
N THR A 279 -7.38 7.91 -27.09
CA THR A 279 -6.13 7.84 -26.32
C THR A 279 -5.62 9.22 -25.92
N LEU A 280 -5.36 10.10 -26.88
CA LEU A 280 -4.80 11.43 -26.59
C LEU A 280 -5.78 12.29 -25.79
N SER A 281 -7.08 12.20 -26.08
CA SER A 281 -8.11 12.90 -25.32
C SER A 281 -8.16 12.42 -23.86
N ALA A 282 -8.11 11.12 -23.60
CA ALA A 282 -8.12 10.56 -22.25
C ALA A 282 -6.86 10.93 -21.46
N VAL A 283 -5.67 10.90 -22.09
CA VAL A 283 -4.42 11.33 -21.46
C VAL A 283 -4.45 12.82 -21.13
N SER A 284 -4.87 13.67 -22.08
CA SER A 284 -5.00 15.11 -21.87
C SER A 284 -5.97 15.44 -20.73
N PHE A 285 -7.15 14.83 -20.77
CA PHE A 285 -8.15 14.94 -19.71
C PHE A 285 -7.58 14.55 -18.35
N SER A 286 -6.84 13.44 -18.27
CA SER A 286 -6.24 12.95 -17.01
C SER A 286 -5.18 13.90 -16.45
N ILE A 287 -4.33 14.49 -17.30
CA ILE A 287 -3.30 15.45 -16.88
C ILE A 287 -3.94 16.77 -16.40
N LYS A 288 -4.93 17.29 -17.15
CA LYS A 288 -5.65 18.50 -16.77
C LYS A 288 -6.48 18.28 -15.49
N LEU A 289 -7.13 17.13 -15.34
CA LEU A 289 -7.82 16.73 -14.10
C LEU A 289 -6.84 16.65 -12.92
N ARG A 290 -5.67 16.03 -13.11
CA ARG A 290 -4.60 15.98 -12.11
C ARG A 290 -4.18 17.39 -11.65
N LYS A 291 -4.09 18.35 -12.57
CA LYS A 291 -3.80 19.76 -12.25
C LYS A 291 -4.95 20.41 -11.48
N LYS A 292 -6.20 20.20 -11.89
CA LYS A 292 -7.40 20.67 -11.18
C LYS A 292 -7.44 20.15 -9.75
N ILE A 293 -7.17 18.85 -9.54
CA ILE A 293 -7.08 18.21 -8.22
C ILE A 293 -5.94 18.84 -7.39
N LYS A 294 -4.75 19.06 -7.98
CA LYS A 294 -3.64 19.73 -7.28
C LYS A 294 -4.04 21.12 -6.79
N ASN A 295 -4.68 21.91 -7.65
CA ASN A 295 -5.04 23.29 -7.34
C ASN A 295 -6.18 23.39 -6.30
N GLN A 296 -7.17 22.50 -6.38
CA GLN A 296 -8.36 22.56 -5.52
C GLN A 296 -8.23 21.76 -4.22
N LEU A 297 -7.58 20.57 -4.26
CA LEU A 297 -7.46 19.67 -3.10
C LEU A 297 -6.05 19.65 -2.49
N GLY A 298 -5.06 20.29 -3.11
CA GLY A 298 -3.72 20.45 -2.55
C GLY A 298 -2.84 19.20 -2.58
N PHE A 299 -3.14 18.21 -3.44
CA PHE A 299 -2.29 17.03 -3.62
C PHE A 299 -2.15 16.63 -5.09
N LEU A 300 -1.05 15.97 -5.42
CA LEU A 300 -0.71 15.60 -6.79
C LEU A 300 -0.98 14.11 -7.04
N PRO A 301 -2.14 13.71 -7.63
CA PRO A 301 -2.48 12.31 -7.81
C PRO A 301 -1.55 11.60 -8.80
N ARG A 302 -1.45 10.28 -8.65
CA ARG A 302 -0.82 9.40 -9.64
C ARG A 302 -1.85 9.07 -10.71
N ILE A 303 -1.45 9.14 -11.98
CA ILE A 303 -2.25 8.63 -13.09
C ILE A 303 -1.86 7.17 -13.29
N ILE A 304 -2.85 6.27 -13.24
CA ILE A 304 -2.66 4.84 -13.50
C ILE A 304 -3.46 4.54 -14.76
N TYR A 305 -2.78 4.13 -15.83
CA TYR A 305 -3.43 3.77 -17.09
C TYR A 305 -3.44 2.24 -17.24
N SER A 306 -4.61 1.64 -17.06
CA SER A 306 -4.80 0.19 -17.14
C SER A 306 -5.38 -0.20 -18.50
N LEU A 307 -4.74 -1.15 -19.18
CA LEU A 307 -5.14 -1.64 -20.51
C LEU A 307 -5.14 -3.18 -20.51
N PRO A 308 -6.06 -3.83 -21.23
CA PRO A 308 -6.26 -5.28 -21.14
C PRO A 308 -5.27 -6.13 -21.96
N PHE A 309 -4.57 -5.55 -22.95
CA PHE A 309 -3.71 -6.29 -23.87
C PHE A 309 -2.29 -5.72 -23.89
N LEU A 310 -1.28 -6.59 -23.83
CA LEU A 310 0.14 -6.22 -23.85
C LEU A 310 0.50 -5.36 -25.08
N SER A 311 0.09 -5.79 -26.28
CA SER A 311 0.36 -5.04 -27.51
C SER A 311 -0.22 -3.62 -27.48
N ILE A 312 -1.38 -3.43 -26.84
CA ILE A 312 -1.99 -2.11 -26.68
C ILE A 312 -1.24 -1.32 -25.60
N ILE A 313 -0.78 -1.95 -24.52
CA ILE A 313 0.08 -1.31 -23.52
C ILE A 313 1.34 -0.78 -24.17
N ASP A 314 2.05 -1.60 -24.95
CA ASP A 314 3.31 -1.22 -25.61
C ASP A 314 3.09 -0.05 -26.59
N GLN A 315 2.10 -0.16 -27.48
CA GLN A 315 1.78 0.92 -28.43
C GLN A 315 1.43 2.24 -27.73
N ASN A 316 0.62 2.20 -26.67
CA ASN A 316 0.25 3.41 -25.93
C ASN A 316 1.44 3.96 -25.12
N ALA A 317 2.29 3.09 -24.59
CA ALA A 317 3.49 3.49 -23.88
C ALA A 317 4.48 4.20 -24.80
N ASP A 318 4.65 3.74 -26.04
CA ASP A 318 5.52 4.40 -27.03
C ASP A 318 4.99 5.80 -27.38
N VAL A 319 3.68 5.93 -27.60
CA VAL A 319 3.04 7.24 -27.86
C VAL A 319 3.23 8.20 -26.68
N ILE A 320 2.98 7.74 -25.44
CA ILE A 320 3.15 8.55 -24.23
C ILE A 320 4.62 8.92 -24.00
N SER A 321 5.53 7.99 -24.23
CA SER A 321 6.98 8.24 -24.13
C SER A 321 7.41 9.30 -25.14
N ASN A 322 6.95 9.21 -26.39
CA ASN A 322 7.23 10.21 -27.42
C ASN A 322 6.70 11.60 -27.04
N ILE A 323 5.48 11.68 -26.50
CA ILE A 323 4.91 12.94 -25.98
C ILE A 323 5.80 13.52 -24.90
N LEU A 324 6.19 12.71 -23.92
CA LEU A 324 6.98 13.16 -22.79
C LEU A 324 8.38 13.57 -23.24
N THR A 325 9.09 12.79 -24.06
CA THR A 325 10.43 13.14 -24.55
C THR A 325 10.44 14.42 -25.38
N GLN A 326 9.43 14.64 -26.23
CA GLN A 326 9.39 15.84 -27.09
C GLN A 326 8.94 17.10 -26.35
N CYS A 327 8.04 16.96 -25.37
CA CYS A 327 7.32 18.09 -24.77
C CYS A 327 7.59 18.29 -23.28
N HIS A 328 8.37 17.41 -22.64
CA HIS A 328 8.90 17.56 -21.30
C HIS A 328 10.40 17.92 -21.38
N LYS A 329 10.86 18.87 -20.56
CA LYS A 329 12.23 19.43 -20.63
C LYS A 329 13.35 18.47 -20.17
N SER A 330 13.12 17.15 -20.17
CA SER A 330 14.09 16.15 -19.73
C SER A 330 14.48 15.25 -20.90
N PRO A 331 15.77 15.13 -21.24
CA PRO A 331 16.24 14.25 -22.32
C PRO A 331 16.06 12.77 -21.98
N GLU A 332 15.97 12.41 -20.70
CA GLU A 332 15.72 11.05 -20.22
C GLU A 332 14.39 10.93 -19.49
N LEU A 333 13.66 9.86 -19.81
CA LEU A 333 12.36 9.52 -19.23
C LEU A 333 12.57 8.63 -18.00
N PHE A 334 12.79 9.24 -16.84
CA PHE A 334 12.96 8.51 -15.58
C PHE A 334 11.66 7.83 -15.14
N SER A 335 11.79 6.70 -14.42
CA SER A 335 10.65 5.89 -13.93
C SER A 335 9.72 6.61 -12.95
N ASN A 336 10.17 7.72 -12.36
CA ASN A 336 9.35 8.62 -11.54
C ASN A 336 8.41 9.52 -12.37
N ILE A 337 8.64 9.66 -13.68
CA ILE A 337 7.77 10.38 -14.63
C ILE A 337 6.81 9.40 -15.31
N PHE A 338 7.33 8.31 -15.87
CA PHE A 338 6.56 7.31 -16.60
C PHE A 338 7.14 5.92 -16.36
N LEU A 339 6.26 4.98 -15.99
CA LEU A 339 6.63 3.59 -15.76
C LEU A 339 5.65 2.70 -16.52
N LYS A 340 6.18 1.92 -17.47
CA LYS A 340 5.47 0.83 -18.11
C LYS A 340 5.66 -0.43 -17.26
N HIS A 341 4.58 -1.13 -16.94
CA HIS A 341 4.66 -2.39 -16.20
C HIS A 341 3.60 -3.38 -16.68
N HIS A 342 4.02 -4.61 -16.95
CA HIS A 342 3.21 -5.80 -17.18
C HIS A 342 4.00 -7.05 -16.76
N HIS A 343 3.38 -8.22 -16.80
CA HIS A 343 3.98 -9.49 -16.35
C HIS A 343 5.21 -9.96 -17.15
N LEU A 344 5.58 -9.27 -18.23
CA LEU A 344 6.78 -9.52 -19.05
C LEU A 344 7.75 -8.33 -19.05
N SER A 345 7.48 -7.29 -18.26
CA SER A 345 8.41 -6.17 -18.15
C SER A 345 9.58 -6.58 -17.27
N ASP A 346 10.81 -6.29 -17.72
CA ASP A 346 11.98 -6.33 -16.85
C ASP A 346 11.80 -5.28 -15.74
N ILE A 347 12.00 -5.67 -14.48
CA ILE A 347 11.93 -4.78 -13.31
C ILE A 347 13.26 -4.06 -13.13
#